data_AF-A0A2G2XUF7-F1
#
_entry.id   AF-A0A2G2XUF7-F1
#
_cell.length_a   1.000
_cell.length_b   1.000
_cell.length_c   1.000
_cell.angle_alpha   90.00
_cell.angle_beta   90.00
_cell.angle_gamma   90.00
#
_symmetry.space_group_name_H-M   'P 1'
#
loop_
_entity.id
_entity.type
_entity.pdbx_description
1 polymer ?
#
loop_
_entity_poly.entity_id
_entity_poly.type
_entity_poly.pdbx_seq_one_letter_code
_entity_poly.pdbx_strand_id
1 'polypeptide(L)'
;MVIISNSSRRASITMEKLRSLGFDPSLFVGAITSGELTHQYLQRRGDAWFASLGRSCIHMTWSDRALGPSSGAALPMKLDELEKILDQCAAKKIPMVVANPDFVTVEARALRVMPGTLAATYEKLGGEVKWMGKPDKIIYKSAMEMAAVDASDCIAVGDSLHHDIKGANAAGIASAFITGGIHATELGLGKFGEVADDIQYMLLPSKTMLILHMCSLHLHGEECTY
;
A
#
# COMPACT_ATOMS: atom_id res chain seq x y z
N MET A 1 12.23 4.42 12.66
CA MET A 1 11.36 4.53 11.45
C MET A 1 10.33 3.40 11.43
N VAL A 2 9.12 3.61 10.91
CA VAL A 2 8.13 2.53 10.66
C VAL A 2 7.93 2.39 9.16
N ILE A 3 7.97 1.17 8.63
CA ILE A 3 7.70 0.91 7.20
C ILE A 3 6.21 0.71 6.98
N ILE A 4 5.64 1.42 6.00
CA ILE A 4 4.23 1.31 5.62
C ILE A 4 4.12 0.79 4.17
N SER A 5 3.43 -0.34 3.95
CA SER A 5 3.32 -0.95 2.62
C SER A 5 1.93 -1.51 2.30
N ASN A 6 1.50 -1.40 1.05
CA ASN A 6 0.28 -2.02 0.53
C ASN A 6 0.42 -3.52 0.22
N SER A 7 1.57 -4.12 0.52
CA SER A 7 1.75 -5.57 0.38
C SER A 7 0.72 -6.37 1.19
N SER A 8 0.20 -7.46 0.60
CA SER A 8 -0.64 -8.44 1.31
C SER A 8 0.14 -9.36 2.25
N ARG A 9 1.46 -9.20 2.34
CA ARG A 9 2.31 -10.04 3.21
C ARG A 9 2.20 -9.60 4.66
N ARG A 10 2.49 -10.51 5.58
CA ARG A 10 2.67 -10.20 7.02
C ARG A 10 3.87 -9.28 7.23
N ALA A 11 3.87 -8.51 8.32
CA ALA A 11 4.94 -7.56 8.63
C ALA A 11 6.31 -8.23 8.78
N SER A 12 6.37 -9.45 9.32
CA SER A 12 7.62 -10.21 9.46
C SER A 12 8.33 -10.42 8.13
N ILE A 13 7.59 -10.75 7.07
CA ILE A 13 8.14 -10.97 5.72
C ILE A 13 8.73 -9.68 5.15
N THR A 14 8.13 -8.53 5.44
CA THR A 14 8.67 -7.22 5.06
C THR A 14 9.98 -6.94 5.80
N MET A 15 10.04 -7.21 7.11
CA MET A 15 11.24 -7.03 7.91
C MET A 15 12.39 -7.94 7.47
N GLU A 16 12.10 -9.21 7.15
CA GLU A 16 13.06 -10.15 6.57
C GLU A 16 13.58 -9.67 5.21
N LYS A 17 12.69 -9.15 4.35
CA LYS A 17 13.08 -8.58 3.05
C LYS A 17 14.03 -7.40 3.22
N LEU A 18 13.74 -6.46 4.13
CA LEU A 18 14.64 -5.34 4.41
C LEU A 18 16.02 -5.81 4.85
N ARG A 19 16.09 -6.81 5.74
CA ARG A 19 17.36 -7.43 6.14
C ARG A 19 18.10 -8.03 4.94
N SER A 20 17.39 -8.76 4.07
CA SER A 20 17.99 -9.37 2.88
C SER A 20 18.53 -8.36 1.86
N LEU A 21 17.99 -7.13 1.87
CA LEU A 21 18.46 -6.01 1.06
C LEU A 21 19.65 -5.25 1.71
N GLY A 22 20.13 -5.69 2.87
CA GLY A 22 21.28 -5.10 3.56
C GLY A 22 20.93 -4.00 4.57
N PHE A 23 19.65 -3.74 4.85
CA PHE A 23 19.27 -2.78 5.89
C PHE A 23 19.43 -3.40 7.28
N ASP A 24 19.97 -2.62 8.22
CA ASP A 24 19.99 -2.98 9.64
C ASP A 24 18.56 -2.89 10.23
N PRO A 25 17.96 -4.01 10.69
CA PRO A 25 16.64 -4.02 11.29
C PRO A 25 16.50 -3.10 12.53
N SER A 26 17.60 -2.76 13.21
CA SER A 26 17.59 -1.89 14.40
C SER A 26 17.13 -0.45 14.09
N LEU A 27 17.24 -0.01 12.83
CA LEU A 27 16.79 1.31 12.36
C LEU A 27 15.26 1.44 12.31
N PHE A 28 14.55 0.32 12.43
CA PHE A 28 13.11 0.25 12.30
C PHE A 28 12.46 -0.14 13.61
N VAL A 29 11.44 0.63 14.01
CA VAL A 29 10.51 0.21 15.07
C VAL A 29 9.73 -1.01 14.61
N GLY A 30 9.39 -1.06 13.31
CA GLY A 30 8.73 -2.20 12.69
C GLY A 30 8.17 -1.88 11.31
N ALA A 31 7.26 -2.73 10.85
CA ALA A 31 6.52 -2.55 9.62
C ALA A 31 5.01 -2.75 9.85
N ILE A 32 4.20 -1.93 9.18
CA ILE A 32 2.77 -2.10 9.01
C ILE A 32 2.51 -2.36 7.52
N THR A 33 1.86 -3.48 7.22
CA THR A 33 1.41 -3.81 5.87
C THR A 33 -0.10 -3.93 5.81
N SER A 34 -0.68 -3.75 4.62
CA SER A 34 -2.11 -4.02 4.40
C SER A 34 -2.47 -5.47 4.78
N GLY A 35 -1.61 -6.43 4.44
CA GLY A 35 -1.77 -7.83 4.84
C GLY A 35 -1.73 -8.06 6.35
N GLU A 36 -0.83 -7.38 7.07
CA GLU A 36 -0.74 -7.45 8.53
C GLU A 36 -2.02 -6.93 9.19
N LEU A 37 -2.48 -5.74 8.79
CA LEU A 37 -3.71 -5.17 9.31
C LEU A 37 -4.92 -6.04 8.96
N THR A 38 -5.02 -6.51 7.73
CA THR A 38 -6.11 -7.40 7.32
C THR A 38 -6.16 -8.65 8.20
N HIS A 39 -5.02 -9.29 8.45
CA HIS A 39 -4.94 -10.44 9.34
C HIS A 39 -5.41 -10.11 10.77
N GLN A 40 -4.90 -9.02 11.36
CA GLN A 40 -5.25 -8.62 12.72
C GLN A 40 -6.74 -8.29 12.86
N TYR A 41 -7.31 -7.58 11.88
CA TYR A 41 -8.72 -7.20 11.89
C TYR A 41 -9.66 -8.40 11.67
N LEU A 42 -9.30 -9.33 10.77
CA LEU A 42 -10.03 -10.59 10.60
C LEU A 42 -10.02 -11.46 11.87
N GLN A 43 -8.91 -11.45 12.61
CA GLN A 43 -8.75 -12.22 13.84
C GLN A 43 -9.50 -11.58 15.02
N ARG A 44 -9.32 -10.26 15.22
CA ARG A 44 -9.87 -9.54 16.38
C ARG A 44 -11.35 -9.20 16.22
N ARG A 45 -11.77 -8.88 14.99
CA ARG A 45 -13.13 -8.42 14.65
C ARG A 45 -13.64 -7.31 15.57
N GLY A 46 -12.76 -6.36 15.89
CA GLY A 46 -13.00 -5.35 16.93
C GLY A 46 -13.87 -4.18 16.48
N ASP A 47 -13.93 -3.86 15.19
CA ASP A 47 -14.84 -2.84 14.66
C ASP A 47 -16.11 -3.45 14.07
N ALA A 48 -17.15 -2.61 13.94
CA ALA A 48 -18.48 -3.04 13.54
C ALA A 48 -18.52 -3.78 12.19
N TRP A 49 -17.66 -3.42 11.24
CA TRP A 49 -17.63 -4.05 9.93
C TRP A 49 -17.05 -5.46 10.00
N PHE A 50 -15.90 -5.65 10.67
CA PHE A 50 -15.33 -6.98 10.83
C PHE A 50 -16.14 -7.85 11.82
N ALA A 51 -16.83 -7.25 12.78
CA ALA A 51 -17.75 -7.93 13.68
C ALA A 51 -19.02 -8.44 12.98
N SER A 52 -19.51 -7.73 11.95
CA SER A 52 -20.69 -8.14 11.17
C SER A 52 -20.38 -9.24 10.15
N LEU A 53 -19.10 -9.52 9.87
CA LEU A 53 -18.71 -10.61 8.98
C LEU A 53 -19.33 -11.93 9.46
N GLY A 54 -20.00 -12.62 8.54
CA GLY A 54 -20.48 -13.97 8.79
C GLY A 54 -19.33 -15.00 8.84
N ARG A 55 -19.67 -16.23 8.46
CA ARG A 55 -18.71 -17.35 8.39
C ARG A 55 -17.78 -17.28 7.18
N SER A 56 -18.09 -16.43 6.21
CA SER A 56 -17.39 -16.37 4.92
C SER A 56 -17.20 -14.93 4.45
N CYS A 57 -16.01 -14.64 3.93
CA CYS A 57 -15.69 -13.42 3.17
C CYS A 57 -14.69 -13.79 2.07
N ILE A 58 -14.64 -13.01 1.00
CA ILE A 58 -13.53 -13.07 0.04
C ILE A 58 -12.34 -12.37 0.67
N HIS A 59 -11.18 -13.02 0.73
CA HIS A 59 -9.93 -12.38 1.14
C HIS A 59 -9.06 -12.19 -0.10
N MET A 60 -8.99 -10.97 -0.60
CA MET A 60 -8.25 -10.62 -1.80
C MET A 60 -6.82 -10.23 -1.43
N THR A 61 -5.84 -10.99 -1.94
CA THR A 61 -4.42 -10.79 -1.67
C THR A 61 -3.62 -10.76 -2.97
N TRP A 62 -2.42 -10.16 -2.95
CA TRP A 62 -1.44 -10.30 -4.04
C TRP A 62 -0.56 -11.53 -3.80
N SER A 63 -0.86 -12.60 -4.53
CA SER A 63 0.05 -13.73 -4.75
C SER A 63 -0.06 -14.19 -6.20
N ASP A 64 0.93 -14.94 -6.68
CA ASP A 64 0.90 -15.64 -7.97
C ASP A 64 -0.22 -16.68 -8.10
N ARG A 65 -1.07 -16.81 -7.08
CA ARG A 65 -2.05 -17.89 -6.94
C ARG A 65 -3.42 -17.30 -6.60
N ALA A 66 -4.43 -17.69 -7.37
CA ALA A 66 -5.81 -17.24 -7.24
C ALA A 66 -6.56 -18.01 -6.13
N LEU A 67 -7.85 -17.68 -5.95
CA LEU A 67 -8.76 -18.15 -4.89
C LEU A 67 -8.40 -19.51 -4.27
N GLY A 68 -8.32 -19.55 -2.93
CA GLY A 68 -8.07 -20.76 -2.18
C GLY A 68 -9.24 -21.18 -1.28
N PRO A 69 -9.43 -22.48 -0.99
CA PRO A 69 -10.24 -22.94 0.14
C PRO A 69 -9.85 -22.25 1.45
N SER A 70 -10.69 -22.43 2.49
CA SER A 70 -10.43 -21.94 3.85
C SER A 70 -9.08 -22.40 4.44
N SER A 71 -8.45 -23.41 3.85
CA SER A 71 -7.08 -23.86 4.17
C SER A 71 -5.97 -22.92 3.67
N GLY A 72 -6.30 -21.89 2.88
CA GLY A 72 -5.34 -20.92 2.34
C GLY A 72 -4.53 -21.41 1.14
N ALA A 73 -4.80 -22.63 0.63
CA ALA A 73 -4.13 -23.16 -0.55
C ALA A 73 -4.66 -22.45 -1.81
N ALA A 74 -3.84 -21.66 -2.47
CA ALA A 74 -4.28 -20.89 -3.62
C ALA A 74 -4.28 -21.73 -4.91
N LEU A 75 -5.36 -21.64 -5.70
CA LEU A 75 -5.56 -22.41 -6.93
C LEU A 75 -5.39 -21.50 -8.15
N PRO A 76 -4.59 -21.87 -9.16
CA PRO A 76 -4.50 -21.11 -10.40
C PRO A 76 -5.88 -21.05 -11.08
N MET A 77 -6.28 -19.87 -11.55
CA MET A 77 -7.57 -19.64 -12.19
C MET A 77 -7.43 -18.62 -13.30
N LYS A 78 -8.18 -18.79 -14.39
CA LYS A 78 -8.24 -17.77 -15.46
C LYS A 78 -9.06 -16.57 -14.99
N LEU A 79 -8.77 -15.39 -15.55
CA LEU A 79 -9.42 -14.15 -15.15
C LEU A 79 -10.94 -14.18 -15.38
N ASP A 80 -11.39 -14.76 -16.49
CA ASP A 80 -12.81 -14.88 -16.84
C ASP A 80 -13.57 -15.84 -15.92
N GLU A 81 -12.93 -16.90 -15.45
CA GLU A 81 -13.47 -17.81 -14.43
C GLU A 81 -13.58 -17.10 -13.08
N LEU A 82 -12.58 -16.30 -12.71
CA LEU A 82 -12.59 -15.51 -11.49
C LEU A 82 -13.72 -14.48 -11.50
N GLU A 83 -13.91 -13.76 -12.60
CA GLU A 83 -15.00 -12.79 -12.76
C GLU A 83 -16.39 -13.43 -12.59
N LYS A 84 -16.60 -14.65 -13.12
CA LYS A 84 -17.86 -15.39 -12.91
C LYS A 84 -18.08 -15.76 -11.44
N ILE A 85 -17.02 -16.10 -10.71
CA ILE A 85 -17.13 -16.40 -9.27
C ILE A 85 -17.45 -15.11 -8.50
N LEU A 86 -16.82 -13.99 -8.86
CA LEU A 86 -17.10 -12.69 -8.26
C LEU A 86 -18.56 -12.29 -8.48
N ASP A 87 -19.12 -12.48 -9.68
CA ASP A 87 -20.54 -12.24 -9.94
C ASP A 87 -21.47 -13.05 -9.01
N GLN A 88 -21.20 -14.35 -8.87
CA GLN A 88 -21.97 -15.22 -7.97
C GLN A 88 -21.83 -14.81 -6.49
N CYS A 89 -20.64 -14.40 -6.08
CA CYS A 89 -20.41 -13.91 -4.73
C CYS A 89 -21.16 -12.59 -4.47
N ALA A 90 -21.19 -11.68 -5.43
CA ALA A 90 -21.93 -10.42 -5.33
C ALA A 90 -23.43 -10.67 -5.21
N ALA A 91 -24.00 -11.57 -6.04
CA ALA A 91 -25.40 -11.98 -5.94
C ALA A 91 -25.75 -12.58 -4.57
N LYS A 92 -24.78 -13.25 -3.92
CA LYS A 92 -24.90 -13.82 -2.56
C LYS A 92 -24.52 -12.83 -1.44
N LYS A 93 -24.15 -11.59 -1.76
CA LYS A 93 -23.72 -10.54 -0.82
C LYS A 93 -22.56 -11.01 0.08
N ILE A 94 -21.58 -11.71 -0.49
CA ILE A 94 -20.38 -12.13 0.26
C ILE A 94 -19.42 -10.94 0.39
N PRO A 95 -19.11 -10.44 1.60
CA PRO A 95 -18.22 -9.31 1.74
C PRO A 95 -16.79 -9.66 1.28
N MET A 96 -16.09 -8.70 0.70
CA MET A 96 -14.69 -8.82 0.29
C MET A 96 -13.79 -7.95 1.16
N VAL A 97 -12.67 -8.52 1.63
CA VAL A 97 -11.59 -7.78 2.30
C VAL A 97 -10.37 -7.76 1.39
N VAL A 98 -9.85 -6.56 1.14
CA VAL A 98 -8.76 -6.33 0.19
C VAL A 98 -7.48 -6.00 0.94
N ALA A 99 -6.54 -6.96 0.96
CA ALA A 99 -5.24 -6.87 1.61
C ALA A 99 -4.14 -6.30 0.69
N ASN A 100 -4.49 -5.86 -0.51
CA ASN A 100 -3.63 -5.02 -1.36
C ASN A 100 -4.55 -4.11 -2.18
N PRO A 101 -4.62 -2.81 -1.87
CA PRO A 101 -5.52 -1.88 -2.55
C PRO A 101 -4.95 -1.33 -3.86
N ASP A 102 -3.73 -1.69 -4.25
CA ASP A 102 -3.09 -1.18 -5.47
C ASP A 102 -3.87 -1.64 -6.71
N PHE A 103 -3.98 -0.74 -7.69
CA PHE A 103 -4.70 -0.99 -8.95
C PHE A 103 -3.79 -1.47 -10.08
N VAL A 104 -2.52 -1.06 -10.05
CA VAL A 104 -1.50 -1.35 -11.06
C VAL A 104 -0.16 -1.62 -10.37
N THR A 105 0.65 -2.49 -10.97
CA THR A 105 2.06 -2.69 -10.59
C THR A 105 2.97 -2.39 -11.77
N VAL A 106 4.10 -1.75 -11.50
CA VAL A 106 5.15 -1.46 -12.47
C VAL A 106 6.17 -2.61 -12.43
N GLU A 107 5.75 -3.83 -12.78
CA GLU A 107 6.71 -4.88 -13.09
C GLU A 107 7.11 -4.77 -14.56
N ALA A 108 8.42 -4.74 -14.80
CA ALA A 108 9.05 -4.53 -16.08
C ALA A 108 8.35 -5.32 -17.20
N ARG A 109 7.66 -4.58 -18.09
CA ARG A 109 7.12 -4.97 -19.42
C ARG A 109 5.66 -5.43 -19.52
N ALA A 110 4.86 -5.52 -18.43
CA ALA A 110 3.41 -5.76 -18.58
C ALA A 110 2.58 -5.24 -17.40
N LEU A 111 1.57 -4.41 -17.68
CA LEU A 111 0.52 -4.05 -16.72
C LEU A 111 -0.26 -5.31 -16.34
N ARG A 112 -0.09 -5.80 -15.11
CA ARG A 112 -0.92 -6.88 -14.55
C ARG A 112 -2.11 -6.30 -13.80
N VAL A 113 -3.27 -6.94 -13.94
CA VAL A 113 -4.47 -6.66 -13.13
C VAL A 113 -4.14 -6.94 -11.65
N MET A 114 -4.20 -5.91 -10.82
CA MET A 114 -3.99 -6.03 -9.37
C MET A 114 -5.30 -6.30 -8.61
N PRO A 115 -5.22 -6.81 -7.37
CA PRO A 115 -6.31 -6.95 -6.42
C PRO A 115 -7.27 -5.76 -6.35
N GLY A 116 -6.76 -4.53 -6.38
CA GLY A 116 -7.60 -3.34 -6.37
C GLY A 116 -8.50 -3.21 -7.60
N THR A 117 -8.01 -3.61 -8.78
CA THR A 117 -8.85 -3.60 -10.00
C THR A 117 -9.99 -4.61 -9.90
N LEU A 118 -9.73 -5.81 -9.39
CA LEU A 118 -10.76 -6.84 -9.16
C LEU A 118 -11.78 -6.40 -8.10
N ALA A 119 -11.31 -5.78 -7.03
CA ALA A 119 -12.17 -5.27 -5.97
C ALA A 119 -13.08 -4.14 -6.46
N ALA A 120 -12.57 -3.22 -7.28
CA ALA A 120 -13.40 -2.18 -7.89
C ALA A 120 -14.43 -2.76 -8.86
N THR A 121 -14.11 -3.83 -9.59
CA THR A 121 -15.11 -4.58 -10.36
C THR A 121 -16.17 -5.20 -9.45
N TYR A 122 -15.77 -5.76 -8.31
CA TYR A 122 -16.70 -6.33 -7.33
C TYR A 122 -17.67 -5.29 -6.75
N GLU A 123 -17.21 -4.08 -6.46
CA GLU A 123 -18.09 -2.97 -6.05
C GLU A 123 -19.11 -2.61 -7.13
N LYS A 124 -18.71 -2.59 -8.41
CA LYS A 124 -19.62 -2.32 -9.54
C LYS A 124 -20.70 -3.40 -9.68
N LEU A 125 -20.42 -4.63 -9.26
CA LEU A 125 -21.39 -5.73 -9.18
C LEU A 125 -22.33 -5.63 -7.96
N GLY A 126 -22.19 -4.58 -7.14
CA GLY A 126 -22.95 -4.39 -5.90
C GLY A 126 -22.39 -5.15 -4.69
N GLY A 127 -21.18 -5.71 -4.82
CA GLY A 127 -20.46 -6.35 -3.73
C GLY A 127 -19.93 -5.34 -2.71
N GLU A 128 -19.94 -5.72 -1.44
CA GLU A 128 -19.40 -4.89 -0.36
C GLU A 128 -17.89 -5.15 -0.20
N VAL A 129 -17.08 -4.08 -0.20
CA VAL A 129 -15.62 -4.16 -0.10
C VAL A 129 -15.08 -3.38 1.11
N LYS A 130 -14.21 -4.04 1.88
CA LYS A 130 -13.36 -3.42 2.89
C LYS A 130 -11.93 -3.32 2.37
N TRP A 131 -11.55 -2.10 2.05
CA TRP A 131 -10.21 -1.74 1.60
C TRP A 131 -9.27 -1.61 2.80
N MET A 132 -8.12 -2.28 2.75
CA MET A 132 -7.09 -2.19 3.79
C MET A 132 -5.81 -1.62 3.18
N GLY A 133 -5.14 -0.70 3.89
CA GLY A 133 -3.89 -0.08 3.45
C GLY A 133 -4.08 1.35 2.92
N LYS A 134 -3.01 1.89 2.31
CA LYS A 134 -2.99 3.26 1.77
C LYS A 134 -3.94 3.37 0.57
N PRO A 135 -4.66 4.49 0.39
CA PRO A 135 -4.53 5.75 1.13
C PRO A 135 -5.38 5.85 2.40
N ASP A 136 -5.98 4.77 2.89
CA ASP A 136 -6.80 4.83 4.11
C ASP A 136 -5.92 5.16 5.34
N LYS A 137 -6.44 6.04 6.21
CA LYS A 137 -5.75 6.49 7.43
C LYS A 137 -5.46 5.36 8.43
N ILE A 138 -6.15 4.22 8.34
CA ILE A 138 -5.98 3.06 9.22
C ILE A 138 -4.53 2.63 9.34
N ILE A 139 -3.78 2.69 8.23
CA ILE A 139 -2.40 2.22 8.19
C ILE A 139 -1.44 3.22 8.84
N TYR A 140 -1.70 4.52 8.67
CA TYR A 140 -0.94 5.59 9.32
C TYR A 140 -1.21 5.64 10.82
N LYS A 141 -2.48 5.49 11.23
CA LYS A 141 -2.84 5.39 12.65
C LYS A 141 -2.14 4.22 13.33
N SER A 142 -2.17 3.05 12.70
CA SER A 142 -1.48 1.86 13.23
C SER A 142 0.04 2.07 13.34
N ALA A 143 0.64 2.80 12.40
CA ALA A 143 2.07 3.11 12.45
C ALA A 143 2.42 4.12 13.56
N MET A 144 1.59 5.15 13.76
CA MET A 144 1.73 6.11 14.85
C MET A 144 1.56 5.44 16.22
N GLU A 145 0.56 4.57 16.37
CA GLU A 145 0.35 3.76 17.58
C GLU A 145 1.56 2.86 17.87
N MET A 146 2.11 2.19 16.84
CA MET A 146 3.31 1.34 16.98
C MET A 146 4.53 2.14 17.45
N ALA A 147 4.69 3.38 16.97
CA ALA A 147 5.80 4.25 17.32
C ALA A 147 5.56 5.10 18.58
N ALA A 148 4.34 5.10 19.12
CA ALA A 148 3.90 5.93 20.25
C ALA A 148 4.16 7.45 20.02
N VAL A 149 3.77 7.94 18.84
CA VAL A 149 3.93 9.33 18.41
C VAL A 149 2.64 9.91 17.84
N ASP A 150 2.52 11.24 17.83
CA ASP A 150 1.40 11.95 17.21
C ASP A 150 1.72 12.37 15.77
N ALA A 151 0.69 12.78 15.02
CA ALA A 151 0.83 13.16 13.61
C ALA A 151 1.79 14.34 13.38
N SER A 152 1.90 15.25 14.36
CA SER A 152 2.82 16.40 14.32
C SER A 152 4.29 16.01 14.38
N ASP A 153 4.61 14.82 14.90
CA ASP A 153 5.97 14.31 15.02
C ASP A 153 6.34 13.38 13.85
N CYS A 154 5.46 13.27 12.86
CA CYS A 154 5.59 12.34 11.75
C CYS A 154 5.86 13.05 10.42
N ILE A 155 6.70 12.43 9.60
CA ILE A 155 6.76 12.67 8.16
C ILE A 155 6.58 11.36 7.41
N ALA A 156 5.65 11.34 6.47
CA ALA A 156 5.43 10.20 5.57
C ALA A 156 6.25 10.39 4.30
N VAL A 157 7.12 9.43 3.98
CA VAL A 157 7.96 9.47 2.78
C VAL A 157 7.49 8.40 1.80
N GLY A 158 7.24 8.78 0.55
CA GLY A 158 6.78 7.84 -0.48
C GLY A 158 6.77 8.43 -1.87
N ASP A 159 6.59 7.56 -2.86
CA ASP A 159 6.70 7.89 -4.29
C ASP A 159 5.35 7.88 -5.01
N SER A 160 4.25 7.58 -4.30
CA SER A 160 2.90 7.59 -4.88
C SER A 160 2.06 8.76 -4.37
N LEU A 161 1.66 9.64 -5.29
CA LEU A 161 0.74 10.74 -4.96
C LEU A 161 -0.62 10.22 -4.47
N HIS A 162 -1.11 9.15 -5.09
CA HIS A 162 -2.45 8.59 -4.84
C HIS A 162 -2.53 7.70 -3.60
N HIS A 163 -1.42 7.12 -3.14
CA HIS A 163 -1.39 6.26 -1.95
C HIS A 163 -0.67 6.92 -0.78
N ASP A 164 0.59 7.32 -0.95
CA ASP A 164 1.43 7.82 0.13
C ASP A 164 1.01 9.22 0.52
N ILE A 165 1.09 10.16 -0.43
CA ILE A 165 0.84 11.57 -0.16
C ILE A 165 -0.63 11.81 0.20
N LYS A 166 -1.56 11.24 -0.58
CA LYS A 166 -2.99 11.30 -0.25
C LYS A 166 -3.29 10.72 1.14
N GLY A 167 -2.68 9.59 1.49
CA GLY A 167 -2.90 8.94 2.78
C GLY A 167 -2.33 9.73 3.95
N ALA A 168 -1.12 10.28 3.80
CA ALA A 168 -0.49 11.15 4.79
C ALA A 168 -1.34 12.42 5.04
N ASN A 169 -1.79 13.10 3.98
CA ASN A 169 -2.68 14.25 4.08
C ASN A 169 -3.98 13.90 4.81
N ALA A 170 -4.61 12.75 4.49
CA ALA A 170 -5.82 12.30 5.16
C ALA A 170 -5.61 11.92 6.64
N ALA A 171 -4.39 11.54 7.00
CA ALA A 171 -3.98 11.26 8.38
C ALA A 171 -3.49 12.51 9.15
N GLY A 172 -3.36 13.67 8.48
CA GLY A 172 -2.82 14.90 9.09
C GLY A 172 -1.31 14.87 9.31
N ILE A 173 -0.58 14.04 8.55
CA ILE A 173 0.86 13.84 8.64
C ILE A 173 1.55 14.66 7.54
N ALA A 174 2.66 15.33 7.86
CA ALA A 174 3.49 15.99 6.85
C ALA A 174 4.05 14.96 5.85
N SER A 175 4.23 15.32 4.58
CA SER A 175 4.66 14.34 3.57
C SER A 175 5.89 14.79 2.79
N ALA A 176 6.75 13.83 2.44
CA ALA A 176 7.85 14.01 1.51
C ALA A 176 7.65 13.10 0.28
N PHE A 177 7.55 13.71 -0.90
CA PHE A 177 7.33 13.01 -2.16
C PHE A 177 8.65 12.68 -2.85
N ILE A 178 8.86 11.40 -3.16
CA ILE A 178 10.03 10.92 -3.92
C ILE A 178 9.68 10.93 -5.41
N THR A 179 10.37 11.77 -6.17
CA THR A 179 10.12 11.94 -7.62
C THR A 179 10.67 10.80 -8.47
N GLY A 180 11.71 10.11 -7.99
CA GLY A 180 12.37 9.01 -8.72
C GLY A 180 11.65 7.65 -8.69
N GLY A 181 10.41 7.58 -8.18
CA GLY A 181 9.63 6.35 -8.11
C GLY A 181 8.60 6.21 -9.23
N ILE A 182 7.37 5.77 -8.91
CA ILE A 182 6.36 5.43 -9.95
C ILE A 182 6.00 6.56 -10.91
N HIS A 183 6.17 7.83 -10.52
CA HIS A 183 5.89 9.00 -11.37
C HIS A 183 7.11 9.50 -12.14
N ALA A 184 8.27 8.85 -12.04
CA ALA A 184 9.52 9.32 -12.66
C ALA A 184 9.37 9.62 -14.16
N THR A 185 8.74 8.71 -14.93
CA THR A 185 8.52 8.91 -16.37
C THR A 185 7.59 10.09 -16.66
N GLU A 186 6.53 10.26 -15.87
CA GLU A 186 5.59 11.39 -16.01
C GLU A 186 6.26 12.73 -15.69
N LEU A 187 7.27 12.69 -14.79
CA LEU A 187 8.09 13.82 -14.38
C LEU A 187 9.30 14.07 -15.31
N GLY A 188 9.43 13.32 -16.40
CA GLY A 188 10.56 13.44 -17.34
C GLY A 188 11.89 12.92 -16.79
N LEU A 189 11.88 12.18 -15.69
CA LEU A 189 13.08 11.61 -15.05
C LEU A 189 13.42 10.26 -15.65
N GLY A 190 14.60 10.14 -16.24
CA GLY A 190 15.15 8.93 -16.82
C GLY A 190 16.44 8.45 -16.15
N LYS A 191 17.09 9.29 -15.35
CA LYS A 191 18.36 8.98 -14.67
C LYS A 191 18.34 9.43 -13.22
N PHE A 192 19.14 8.72 -12.42
CA PHE A 192 19.38 9.10 -11.04
C PHE A 192 20.08 10.48 -10.97
N GLY A 193 19.64 11.34 -10.05
CA GLY A 193 20.16 12.71 -9.89
C GLY A 193 19.51 13.77 -10.78
N GLU A 194 18.54 13.42 -11.62
CA GLU A 194 17.75 14.41 -12.36
C GLU A 194 16.73 15.10 -11.44
N VAL A 195 16.46 16.37 -11.72
CA VAL A 195 15.47 17.20 -11.03
C VAL A 195 14.23 17.28 -11.90
N ALA A 196 13.04 17.14 -11.30
CA ALA A 196 11.80 17.18 -12.07
C ALA A 196 11.49 18.63 -12.48
N ASP A 197 11.19 18.84 -13.75
CA ASP A 197 10.71 20.12 -14.25
C ASP A 197 9.24 20.33 -13.81
N ASP A 198 8.94 21.45 -13.16
CA ASP A 198 7.60 21.93 -12.80
C ASP A 198 6.59 20.87 -12.30
N ILE A 199 6.84 20.38 -11.08
CA ILE A 199 5.95 19.46 -10.35
C ILE A 199 4.60 20.05 -9.93
N GLN A 200 4.41 21.38 -10.00
CA GLN A 200 3.23 22.09 -9.46
C GLN A 200 1.89 21.53 -9.94
N TYR A 201 1.80 21.08 -11.20
CA TYR A 201 0.55 20.58 -11.79
C TYR A 201 0.11 19.21 -11.24
N MET A 202 1.04 18.41 -10.70
CA MET A 202 0.73 17.10 -10.11
C MET A 202 0.45 17.16 -8.62
N LEU A 203 0.80 18.28 -7.95
CA LEU A 203 0.64 18.37 -6.51
C LEU A 203 -0.83 18.57 -6.14
N LEU A 204 -1.38 17.62 -5.37
CA LEU A 204 -2.60 17.86 -4.62
C LEU A 204 -2.36 19.07 -3.69
N PRO A 205 -3.36 19.93 -3.43
CA PRO A 205 -3.21 21.06 -2.51
C PRO A 205 -2.96 20.55 -1.09
N SER A 206 -1.69 20.29 -0.76
CA SER A 206 -1.23 19.92 0.57
C SER A 206 -0.73 21.17 1.29
N LYS A 207 -0.97 21.23 2.61
CA LYS A 207 -0.55 22.35 3.45
C LYS A 207 0.94 22.27 3.84
N THR A 208 1.58 21.10 3.74
CA THR A 208 3.01 20.89 4.08
C THR A 208 3.57 19.66 3.36
N MET A 209 4.03 19.80 2.12
CA MET A 209 4.71 18.74 1.38
C MET A 209 6.10 19.17 0.95
N LEU A 210 7.10 18.35 1.27
CA LEU A 210 8.46 18.46 0.77
C LEU A 210 8.60 17.59 -0.49
N ILE A 211 9.40 18.04 -1.45
CA ILE A 211 9.75 17.23 -2.63
C ILE A 211 11.20 16.83 -2.55
N LEU A 212 11.44 15.52 -2.59
CA LEU A 212 12.75 14.91 -2.50
C LEU A 212 13.17 14.40 -3.88
N HIS A 213 14.20 15.04 -4.42
CA HIS A 213 14.95 14.54 -5.56
C HIS A 213 16.02 13.58 -5.03
N MET A 214 16.08 12.38 -5.59
CA MET A 214 17.15 11.43 -5.26
C MET A 214 18.46 11.93 -5.90
N CYS A 215 19.12 12.87 -5.23
CA CYS A 215 20.46 13.33 -5.58
C CYS A 215 21.52 12.38 -5.01
N SER A 216 22.69 12.35 -5.64
CA SER A 216 23.81 11.52 -5.20
C SER A 216 24.30 11.95 -3.81
N LEU A 217 24.03 11.14 -2.79
CA LEU A 217 24.89 11.07 -1.61
C LEU A 217 26.10 10.23 -2.00
N HIS A 218 27.15 10.88 -2.51
CA HIS A 218 28.48 10.27 -2.44
C HIS A 218 28.85 10.20 -0.95
N LEU A 219 28.94 8.98 -0.41
CA LEU A 219 29.58 8.73 0.89
C LEU A 219 31.10 8.92 0.75
N HIS A 220 31.50 10.15 0.45
CA HIS A 220 32.87 10.63 0.57
C HIS A 220 32.82 12.00 1.23
N GLY A 221 32.76 11.99 2.57
CA GLY A 221 33.49 12.92 3.43
C GLY A 221 33.39 14.44 3.27
N GLU A 222 32.49 15.01 2.45
CA GLU A 222 32.34 16.47 2.36
C GLU A 222 30.88 16.90 2.48
N GLU A 223 30.66 17.90 3.34
CA GLU A 223 29.38 18.45 3.77
C GLU A 223 28.57 19.00 2.58
N CYS A 224 27.31 18.54 2.45
CA CYS A 224 26.32 19.28 1.66
C CYS A 224 25.74 20.42 2.53
N THR A 225 26.20 21.64 2.32
CA THR A 225 25.51 22.84 2.81
C THR A 225 24.25 23.10 1.98
N TYR A 226 23.12 23.30 2.67
CA TYR A 226 21.83 23.71 2.11
C TYR A 226 21.86 25.11 1.49
#